data_AF-A0A428YAT1-F1
#
_entry.id   AF-A0A428YAT1-F1
#
_cell.length_a   1.000
_cell.length_b   1.000
_cell.length_c   1.000
_cell.angle_alpha   90.00
_cell.angle_beta   90.00
_cell.angle_gamma   90.00
#
_symmetry.space_group_name_H-M   'P 1'
#
loop_
_entity.id
_entity.type
_entity.pdbx_description
1 polymer ?
#
loop_
_entity_poly.entity_id
_entity_poly.type
_entity_poly.pdbx_seq_one_letter_code
_entity_poly.pdbx_strand_id
1 'polypeptide(L)'
;MSIPISSNDFRRATGMFPTLQPLATSGSDITAIAVTIGGISGRMREDRAPVSYRILASVRTLATSLPPIWIASPTDAEIRHVNIFRASDVCPFTGTRLPTLCWGRTPSAWSGAATSERRLANLLEAVRQVLANSNPRSAAR
;
A
#
# COMPACT_ATOMS: atom_id res chain seq x y z
N MET A 1 7.39 18.59 8.66
CA MET A 1 6.21 18.38 9.55
C MET A 1 5.41 17.21 9.03
N SER A 2 5.16 16.20 9.85
CA SER A 2 4.22 15.10 9.54
C SER A 2 2.80 15.58 9.81
N ILE A 3 1.92 15.51 8.81
CA ILE A 3 0.49 15.83 9.00
C ILE A 3 -0.22 14.50 9.30
N PRO A 4 -0.77 14.32 10.51
CA PRO A 4 -1.49 13.11 10.87
C PRO A 4 -2.76 12.93 10.02
N ILE A 5 -3.22 11.69 9.87
CA ILE A 5 -4.50 11.41 9.22
C ILE A 5 -5.63 11.70 10.22
N SER A 6 -6.45 12.69 9.88
CA SER A 6 -7.65 13.00 10.66
C SER A 6 -8.62 11.81 10.70
N SER A 7 -9.38 11.69 11.79
CA SER A 7 -10.42 10.65 11.91
C SER A 7 -11.51 10.77 10.83
N ASN A 8 -11.70 11.95 10.23
CA ASN A 8 -12.60 12.16 9.10
C ASN A 8 -12.07 11.54 7.80
N ASP A 9 -10.78 11.75 7.48
CA ASP A 9 -10.15 11.14 6.30
C ASP A 9 -10.15 9.61 6.40
N PHE A 10 -9.85 9.08 7.59
CA PHE A 10 -9.94 7.64 7.86
C PHE A 10 -11.37 7.10 7.67
N ARG A 11 -12.39 7.74 8.25
CA ARG A 11 -13.79 7.32 8.07
C ARG A 11 -14.25 7.36 6.61
N ARG A 12 -13.83 8.37 5.85
CA ARG A 12 -14.13 8.44 4.41
C ARG A 12 -13.49 7.26 3.68
N ALA A 13 -12.22 6.96 3.98
CA ALA A 13 -11.53 5.82 3.39
C ALA A 13 -12.18 4.47 3.76
N THR A 14 -12.71 4.30 4.97
CA THR A 14 -13.42 3.05 5.35
C THR A 14 -14.68 2.78 4.52
N GLY A 15 -15.32 3.81 3.97
CA GLY A 15 -16.46 3.62 3.05
C GLY A 15 -16.07 2.96 1.72
N MET A 16 -14.82 3.16 1.27
CA MET A 16 -14.28 2.55 0.05
C MET A 16 -13.47 1.27 0.33
N PHE A 17 -12.88 1.18 1.53
CA PHE A 17 -12.02 0.09 1.96
C PHE A 17 -12.49 -0.46 3.30
N PRO A 18 -13.50 -1.35 3.33
CA PRO A 18 -14.15 -1.79 4.57
C PRO A 18 -13.24 -2.56 5.55
N THR A 19 -12.13 -3.12 5.06
CA THR A 19 -11.16 -3.87 5.88
C THR A 19 -10.06 -2.98 6.48
N LEU A 20 -10.14 -1.68 6.21
CA LEU A 20 -9.20 -0.68 6.72
C LEU A 20 -9.30 -0.58 8.24
N GLN A 21 -8.18 -0.78 8.91
CA GLN A 21 -8.06 -0.70 10.36
C GLN A 21 -6.83 0.12 10.76
N PRO A 22 -6.89 0.85 11.89
CA PRO A 22 -5.70 1.46 12.45
C PRO A 22 -4.75 0.36 12.95
N LEU A 23 -3.46 0.50 12.62
CA LEU A 23 -2.39 -0.38 13.11
C LEU A 23 -1.63 0.26 14.27
N ALA A 24 -1.49 1.59 14.25
CA ALA A 24 -0.89 2.36 15.34
C ALA A 24 -1.47 3.78 15.39
N THR A 25 -1.62 4.32 16.59
CA THR A 25 -2.08 5.68 16.84
C THR A 25 -1.06 6.50 17.64
N SER A 26 -1.19 7.81 17.60
CA SER A 26 -0.44 8.76 18.43
C SER A 26 -1.44 9.77 18.98
N GLY A 27 -1.92 9.56 20.20
CA GLY A 27 -3.11 10.28 20.69
C GLY A 27 -4.35 9.89 19.88
N SER A 28 -5.06 10.88 19.33
CA SER A 28 -6.23 10.68 18.46
C SER A 28 -5.88 10.37 17.00
N ASP A 29 -4.61 10.49 16.63
CA ASP A 29 -4.19 10.44 15.24
C ASP A 29 -3.79 9.04 14.80
N ILE A 30 -4.24 8.65 13.60
CA ILE A 30 -3.87 7.37 13.00
C ILE A 30 -2.54 7.54 12.27
N THR A 31 -1.56 6.73 12.65
CA THR A 31 -0.17 6.87 12.18
C THR A 31 0.32 5.67 11.37
N ALA A 32 -0.36 4.53 11.50
CA ALA A 32 -0.19 3.38 10.64
C ALA A 32 -1.53 2.68 10.41
N ILE A 33 -1.65 2.01 9.28
CA ILE A 33 -2.87 1.33 8.86
C ILE A 33 -2.57 -0.08 8.36
N ALA A 34 -3.59 -0.94 8.46
CA ALA A 34 -3.64 -2.20 7.76
C ALA A 34 -4.94 -2.31 6.96
N VAL A 35 -4.90 -2.89 5.78
CA VAL A 35 -6.08 -3.06 4.92
C VAL A 35 -5.90 -4.25 4.00
N THR A 36 -6.99 -4.93 3.67
CA THR A 36 -7.01 -5.98 2.66
C THR A 36 -7.50 -5.41 1.35
N ILE A 37 -6.68 -5.50 0.29
CA ILE A 37 -6.96 -4.98 -1.04
C ILE A 37 -6.95 -6.14 -2.04
N GLY A 38 -7.99 -6.21 -2.87
CA GLY A 38 -8.03 -7.15 -3.98
C GLY A 38 -7.04 -6.77 -5.08
N GLY A 39 -6.35 -7.77 -5.61
CA GLY A 39 -5.43 -7.65 -6.74
C GLY A 39 -5.35 -8.96 -7.52
N ILE A 40 -4.26 -9.13 -8.24
CA ILE A 40 -3.99 -10.33 -9.03
C ILE A 40 -2.70 -11.03 -8.57
N SER A 41 -2.48 -12.27 -8.95
CA SER A 41 -1.15 -12.91 -9.01
C SER A 41 -0.65 -12.95 -10.45
N GLY A 42 0.56 -13.48 -10.64
CA GLY A 42 1.07 -13.79 -11.97
C GLY A 42 1.72 -12.60 -12.68
N ARG A 43 2.42 -12.92 -13.77
CA ARG A 43 3.17 -11.96 -14.59
C ARG A 43 2.44 -11.62 -15.87
N MET A 44 1.99 -12.64 -16.59
CA MET A 44 1.35 -12.53 -17.90
C MET A 44 -0.16 -12.42 -17.72
N ARG A 45 -0.95 -12.55 -18.78
CA ARG A 45 -2.42 -12.54 -18.68
C ARG A 45 -2.97 -13.93 -18.31
N GLU A 46 -2.32 -14.97 -18.82
CA GLU A 46 -2.72 -16.37 -18.71
C GLU A 46 -2.53 -16.99 -17.32
N ASP A 47 -1.62 -16.45 -16.50
CA ASP A 47 -1.33 -16.93 -15.14
C ASP A 47 -1.91 -16.03 -14.04
N ARG A 48 -2.78 -15.07 -14.42
CA ARG A 48 -3.44 -14.18 -13.46
C ARG A 48 -4.56 -14.90 -12.73
N ALA A 49 -4.49 -14.90 -11.41
CA ALA A 49 -5.57 -15.29 -10.54
C ALA A 49 -5.89 -14.15 -9.56
N PRO A 50 -7.15 -13.98 -9.12
CA PRO A 50 -7.48 -13.04 -8.07
C PRO A 50 -6.75 -13.39 -6.76
N VAL A 51 -6.19 -12.39 -6.10
CA VAL A 51 -5.50 -12.54 -4.79
C VAL A 51 -5.90 -11.38 -3.89
N SER A 52 -6.08 -11.67 -2.61
CA SER A 52 -6.30 -10.66 -1.57
C SER A 52 -4.98 -10.36 -0.87
N TYR A 53 -4.56 -9.10 -0.94
CA TYR A 53 -3.34 -8.61 -0.32
C TYR A 53 -3.65 -7.89 0.98
N ARG A 54 -3.15 -8.41 2.10
CA ARG A 54 -3.13 -7.65 3.36
C ARG A 54 -1.89 -6.77 3.37
N ILE A 55 -2.10 -5.47 3.36
CA ILE A 55 -1.01 -4.48 3.33
C ILE A 55 -0.91 -3.74 4.66
N LEU A 56 0.30 -3.30 5.00
CA LEU A 56 0.61 -2.44 6.13
C LEU A 56 1.30 -1.18 5.60
N ALA A 57 1.02 -0.03 6.20
CA ALA A 57 1.66 1.23 5.81
C ALA A 57 1.76 2.20 6.98
N SER A 58 2.87 2.93 7.05
CA SER A 58 2.96 4.16 7.84
C SER A 58 2.30 5.27 7.05
N VAL A 59 1.43 6.05 7.69
CA VAL A 59 0.73 7.17 7.03
C VAL A 59 1.22 8.54 7.50
N ARG A 60 2.27 8.58 8.34
CA ARG A 60 2.84 9.81 8.90
C ARG A 60 3.37 10.79 7.84
N THR A 61 3.81 10.27 6.70
CA THR A 61 4.41 11.05 5.61
C THR A 61 3.47 11.27 4.44
N LEU A 62 2.19 10.88 4.56
CA LEU A 62 1.27 10.82 3.42
C LEU A 62 1.17 12.15 2.66
N ALA A 63 1.12 13.27 3.40
CA ALA A 63 1.02 14.61 2.83
C ALA A 63 2.27 15.03 2.03
N THR A 64 3.43 14.43 2.29
CA THR A 64 4.72 14.84 1.71
C THR A 64 5.28 13.82 0.73
N SER A 65 5.06 12.53 0.95
CA SER A 65 5.62 11.46 0.14
C SER A 65 4.70 10.25 0.12
N LEU A 66 4.86 9.44 -0.92
CA LEU A 66 4.18 8.16 -1.00
C LEU A 66 4.83 7.20 0.01
N PRO A 67 4.08 6.66 0.98
CA PRO A 67 4.66 5.80 1.99
C PRO A 67 5.07 4.43 1.42
N PRO A 68 6.06 3.76 2.03
CA PRO A 68 6.30 2.35 1.76
C PRO A 68 5.07 1.52 2.14
N ILE A 69 4.79 0.51 1.31
CA ILE A 69 3.70 -0.44 1.50
C ILE A 69 4.31 -1.82 1.68
N TRP A 70 4.08 -2.44 2.84
CA TRP A 70 4.51 -3.80 3.13
C TRP A 70 3.35 -4.77 2.88
N ILE A 71 3.65 -5.94 2.34
CA ILE A 71 2.69 -7.02 2.11
C ILE A 71 2.79 -8.03 3.25
N ALA A 72 1.78 -8.08 4.11
CA ALA A 72 1.70 -9.04 5.22
C ALA A 72 1.04 -10.36 4.81
N SER A 73 0.21 -10.35 3.76
CA SER A 73 -0.37 -11.55 3.16
C SER A 73 -0.61 -11.30 1.67
N PRO A 74 -0.40 -12.29 0.78
CA PRO A 74 0.15 -13.62 1.06
C PRO A 74 1.64 -13.57 1.45
N THR A 75 2.22 -14.70 1.86
CA THR A 75 3.65 -14.78 2.22
C THR A 75 4.52 -14.56 0.98
N ASP A 76 5.77 -14.07 1.15
CA ASP A 76 6.66 -13.77 0.01
C ASP A 76 6.80 -14.93 -1.00
N ALA A 77 6.86 -16.17 -0.49
CA ALA A 77 7.00 -17.38 -1.31
C ALA A 77 5.78 -17.64 -2.21
N GLU A 78 4.59 -17.24 -1.77
CA GLU A 78 3.34 -17.43 -2.50
C GLU A 78 3.09 -16.33 -3.54
N ILE A 79 3.74 -15.17 -3.38
CA ILE A 79 3.42 -14.04 -4.23
C ILE A 79 4.14 -14.11 -5.58
N ARG A 80 3.36 -14.09 -6.66
CA ARG A 80 3.84 -14.12 -8.05
C ARG A 80 3.67 -12.80 -8.81
N HIS A 81 3.12 -11.77 -8.18
CA HIS A 81 2.80 -10.50 -8.83
C HIS A 81 4.06 -9.64 -9.09
N VAL A 82 4.40 -9.35 -10.35
CA VAL A 82 5.68 -8.70 -10.71
C VAL A 82 5.92 -7.27 -10.20
N ASN A 83 4.88 -6.55 -9.74
CA ASN A 83 5.03 -5.23 -9.11
C ASN A 83 5.33 -5.27 -7.60
N ILE A 84 5.86 -6.36 -7.05
CA ILE A 84 6.15 -6.46 -5.61
C ILE A 84 7.57 -7.01 -5.47
N PHE A 85 8.42 -6.27 -4.75
CA PHE A 85 9.77 -6.71 -4.42
C PHE A 85 9.74 -7.87 -3.43
N ARG A 86 10.77 -8.71 -3.48
CA ARG A 86 11.02 -9.73 -2.46
C ARG A 86 11.19 -9.08 -1.09
N ALA A 87 11.01 -9.87 -0.03
CA ALA A 87 11.21 -9.41 1.33
C ALA A 87 12.67 -9.00 1.60
N SER A 88 12.97 -7.69 1.51
CA SER A 88 14.29 -7.10 1.79
C SER A 88 14.29 -6.28 3.08
N ASP A 89 13.24 -5.48 3.27
CA ASP A 89 13.20 -4.45 4.32
C ASP A 89 12.44 -4.95 5.54
N VAL A 90 12.95 -4.62 6.73
CA VAL A 90 12.28 -4.92 8.00
C VAL A 90 11.06 -4.03 8.14
N CYS A 91 9.88 -4.65 8.24
CA CYS A 91 8.66 -3.93 8.52
C CYS A 91 8.67 -3.46 9.98
N PRO A 92 8.50 -2.15 10.24
CA PRO A 92 8.56 -1.61 11.60
C PRO A 92 7.41 -2.09 12.50
N PHE A 93 6.35 -2.66 11.92
CA PHE A 93 5.16 -3.09 12.66
C PHE A 93 5.21 -4.55 13.10
N THR A 94 5.92 -5.40 12.34
CA THR A 94 6.01 -6.84 12.61
C THR A 94 7.40 -7.26 13.10
N GLY A 95 8.42 -6.43 12.91
CA GLY A 95 9.82 -6.77 13.20
C GLY A 95 10.42 -7.79 12.22
N THR A 96 9.69 -8.17 11.17
CA THR A 96 10.10 -9.16 10.17
C THR A 96 10.33 -8.51 8.80
N ARG A 97 11.15 -9.15 7.96
CA ARG A 97 11.29 -8.71 6.57
C ARG A 97 10.01 -9.05 5.80
N LEU A 98 9.42 -8.05 5.16
CA LEU A 98 8.21 -8.22 4.36
C LEU A 98 8.43 -7.73 2.91
N PRO A 99 7.75 -8.34 1.92
CA PRO A 99 7.72 -7.84 0.55
C PRO A 99 7.18 -6.42 0.51
N THR A 100 7.66 -5.60 -0.44
CA THR A 100 7.22 -4.22 -0.61
C THR A 100 6.71 -3.95 -2.01
N LEU A 101 5.76 -3.02 -2.12
CA LEU A 101 5.18 -2.65 -3.41
C LEU A 101 6.19 -1.87 -4.27
N CYS A 102 6.31 -2.25 -5.54
CA CYS A 102 7.05 -1.49 -6.54
C CYS A 102 6.15 -0.41 -7.15
N TRP A 103 6.42 0.84 -6.77
CA TRP A 103 5.61 1.97 -7.21
C TRP A 103 5.88 2.45 -8.64
N GLY A 104 6.98 2.02 -9.27
CA GLY A 104 7.37 2.52 -10.59
C GLY A 104 7.43 4.06 -10.61
N ARG A 105 6.61 4.68 -11.48
CA ARG A 105 6.55 6.15 -11.64
C ARG A 105 5.52 6.85 -10.73
N THR A 106 4.74 6.10 -9.95
CA THR A 106 3.72 6.66 -9.04
C THR A 106 4.27 7.69 -8.05
N PRO A 107 5.51 7.59 -7.50
CA PRO A 107 6.01 8.58 -6.55
C PRO A 107 6.14 9.98 -7.17
N SER A 108 6.55 10.09 -8.43
CA SER A 108 6.64 11.36 -9.15
C SER A 108 5.26 11.99 -9.34
N ALA A 109 4.27 11.19 -9.73
CA ALA A 109 2.88 11.66 -9.85
C ALA A 109 2.32 12.11 -8.49
N TRP A 110 2.59 11.36 -7.42
CA TRP A 110 2.17 11.71 -6.06
C TRP A 110 2.75 13.05 -5.60
N SER A 111 4.04 13.29 -5.85
CA SER A 111 4.70 14.55 -5.51
C SER A 111 4.19 15.75 -6.33
N GLY A 112 3.63 15.52 -7.52
CA GLY A 112 3.00 16.55 -8.35
C GLY A 112 1.55 16.87 -7.97
N ALA A 113 0.84 15.93 -7.34
CA ALA A 113 -0.54 16.12 -6.90
C ALA A 113 -0.65 17.18 -5.79
N ALA A 114 -1.79 17.87 -5.70
CA ALA A 114 -2.02 18.85 -4.65
C ALA A 114 -2.05 18.17 -3.27
N THR A 115 -1.59 18.84 -2.21
CA THR A 115 -1.59 18.26 -0.85
C THR A 115 -2.99 17.82 -0.41
N SER A 116 -4.04 18.53 -0.85
CA SER A 116 -5.45 18.19 -0.58
C SER A 116 -5.89 16.87 -1.23
N GLU A 117 -5.17 16.38 -2.25
CA GLU A 117 -5.41 15.12 -2.96
C GLU A 117 -4.58 13.96 -2.39
N ARG A 118 -3.59 14.24 -1.52
CA ARG A 118 -2.74 13.23 -0.88
C ARG A 118 -3.44 12.64 0.35
N ARG A 119 -4.63 12.08 0.13
CA ARG A 119 -5.52 11.51 1.15
C ARG A 119 -5.40 10.00 1.24
N LEU A 120 -5.84 9.43 2.37
CA LEU A 120 -5.74 7.98 2.60
C LEU A 120 -6.45 7.18 1.50
N ALA A 121 -7.67 7.58 1.13
CA ALA A 121 -8.43 6.90 0.08
C ALA A 121 -7.67 6.87 -1.26
N ASN A 122 -6.97 7.95 -1.61
CA ASN A 122 -6.20 8.04 -2.85
C ASN A 122 -4.92 7.21 -2.81
N LEU A 123 -4.27 7.10 -1.65
CA LEU A 123 -3.17 6.14 -1.46
C LEU A 123 -3.67 4.71 -1.69
N LEU A 124 -4.76 4.32 -1.03
CA LEU A 124 -5.27 2.96 -1.11
C LEU A 124 -5.77 2.61 -2.52
N GLU A 125 -6.34 3.58 -3.22
CA GLU A 125 -6.70 3.45 -4.63
C GLU A 125 -5.45 3.28 -5.51
N ALA A 126 -4.38 4.05 -5.28
CA ALA A 126 -3.11 3.85 -5.98
C ALA A 126 -2.53 2.45 -5.72
N VAL A 127 -2.60 1.94 -4.48
CA VAL A 127 -2.21 0.56 -4.15
C VAL A 127 -3.06 -0.44 -4.94
N ARG A 128 -4.38 -0.27 -4.94
CA ARG A 128 -5.33 -1.13 -5.69
C ARG A 128 -4.99 -1.16 -7.17
N GLN A 129 -4.66 -0.02 -7.77
CA GLN A 129 -4.27 0.05 -9.18
C GLN A 129 -2.97 -0.69 -9.47
N VAL A 130 -1.95 -0.58 -8.61
CA VAL A 130 -0.69 -1.32 -8.78
C VAL A 130 -0.90 -2.83 -8.62
N LEU A 131 -1.75 -3.25 -7.68
CA LEU A 131 -2.06 -4.66 -7.43
C LEU A 131 -3.03 -5.27 -8.44
N ALA A 132 -3.80 -4.46 -9.16
CA ALA A 132 -4.74 -4.91 -10.21
C ALA A 132 -4.07 -5.06 -11.58
N ASN A 133 -2.86 -4.52 -11.76
CA ASN A 133 -2.18 -4.48 -13.05
C ASN A 133 -0.79 -5.09 -12.96
N SER A 134 -0.50 -6.13 -13.75
CA SER A 134 0.89 -6.60 -13.87
C SER A 134 1.67 -5.67 -14.81
N ASN A 135 2.86 -5.23 -14.39
CA ASN A 135 3.84 -4.58 -15.26
C ASN A 135 5.00 -5.55 -15.48
N PRO A 136 5.05 -6.30 -16.60
CA PRO A 136 6.11 -7.27 -16.86
C PRO A 136 7.52 -6.68 -16.99
N ARG A 137 7.62 -5.34 -17.10
CA ARG A 137 8.87 -4.55 -17.12
C ARG A 137 9.17 -3.90 -15.77
N SER A 138 8.41 -4.24 -14.73
CA SER A 138 8.72 -3.86 -13.35
C SER A 138 10.15 -4.28 -13.02
N ALA A 139 10.88 -3.42 -12.30
CA ALA A 139 12.22 -3.74 -11.80
C ALA A 139 12.16 -4.64 -10.54
N ALA A 140 10.96 -4.92 -10.04
CA ALA A 140 10.77 -5.97 -9.06
C ALA A 140 10.85 -7.36 -9.71
N ARG A 141 10.52 -8.38 -8.93
CA ARG A 141 10.73 -9.81 -9.23
C ARG A 141 10.29 -10.28 -10.62
#